data_AF-A0A6P5RMD0-F1
#
_entry.id   AF-A0A6P5RMD0-F1
#
_cell.length_a   1.000
_cell.length_b   1.000
_cell.length_c   1.000
_cell.angle_alpha   90.00
_cell.angle_beta   90.00
_cell.angle_gamma   90.00
#
_symmetry.space_group_name_H-M   'P 1'
#
loop_
_entity.id
_entity.type
_entity.pdbx_description
1 polymer ?
#
loop_
_entity_poly.entity_id
_entity_poly.type
_entity_poly.pdbx_seq_one_letter_code
_entity_poly.pdbx_strand_id
1 'polypeptide(L)'
;NSAGTTNFDERYDIALSVNTFGVRHILSFAKKCLKLEMLLHVSTAYVCGERAGLILEDSSCMDDMVKGITKFDFKVQEKNLVEEKLNQLKAEDATEEVITTTMKDFGIERAKLYGWPNTYVFTKAMGEILLKHSKDNLHHVIIRPTVITSTYKEPFPGWVQGFRTIDSVIGGYCKGQVTCLPGDPMSVLDM
;
A
#
# COMPACT_ATOMS: atom_id res chain seq x y z
N ASN A 1 -8.20 6.16 -10.10
CA ASN A 1 -6.86 6.14 -9.50
C ASN A 1 -6.47 4.70 -9.16
N SER A 2 -5.81 4.01 -10.10
CA SER A 2 -5.23 2.67 -9.89
C SER A 2 -3.70 2.68 -9.83
N ALA A 3 -3.05 3.81 -10.12
CA ALA A 3 -1.60 3.92 -10.07
C ALA A 3 -1.12 3.83 -8.61
N GLY A 4 -0.05 3.06 -8.41
CA GLY A 4 0.54 2.82 -7.11
C GLY A 4 1.75 1.92 -7.23
N THR A 5 2.68 2.00 -6.28
CA THR A 5 3.67 0.93 -6.13
C THR A 5 3.01 -0.21 -5.38
N THR A 6 3.17 -1.43 -5.89
CA THR A 6 2.71 -2.67 -5.24
C THR A 6 3.85 -3.45 -4.62
N ASN A 7 5.05 -2.86 -4.55
CA ASN A 7 6.21 -3.53 -4.00
C ASN A 7 6.19 -3.47 -2.47
N PHE A 8 6.24 -4.63 -1.82
CA PHE A 8 6.15 -4.76 -0.35
C PHE A 8 7.40 -4.24 0.36
N ASP A 9 8.56 -4.25 -0.33
CA ASP A 9 9.84 -3.76 0.17
C ASP A 9 10.30 -2.50 -0.59
N GLU A 10 9.38 -1.67 -1.07
CA GLU A 10 9.76 -0.39 -1.71
C GLU A 10 10.42 0.56 -0.71
N ARG A 11 11.33 1.42 -1.20
CA ARG A 11 11.85 2.53 -0.40
C ARG A 11 10.71 3.37 0.15
N TYR A 12 10.76 3.67 1.45
CA TYR A 12 9.63 4.30 2.11
C TYR A 12 9.27 5.68 1.54
N ASP A 13 10.26 6.48 1.13
CA ASP A 13 10.03 7.78 0.48
C ASP A 13 9.26 7.65 -0.82
N ILE A 14 9.59 6.65 -1.64
CA ILE A 14 8.92 6.37 -2.90
C ILE A 14 7.50 5.86 -2.63
N ALA A 15 7.34 4.88 -1.74
CA ALA A 15 6.05 4.31 -1.39
C ALA A 15 5.07 5.35 -0.84
N LEU A 16 5.53 6.18 0.10
CA LEU A 16 4.75 7.25 0.70
C LEU A 16 4.37 8.32 -0.35
N SER A 17 5.33 8.73 -1.19
CA SER A 17 5.07 9.69 -2.27
C SER A 17 4.00 9.18 -3.24
N VAL A 18 4.13 7.94 -3.72
CA VAL A 18 3.25 7.38 -4.75
C VAL A 18 1.88 6.99 -4.18
N ASN A 19 1.85 6.16 -3.13
CA ASN A 19 0.60 5.56 -2.64
C ASN A 19 -0.19 6.50 -1.72
N THR A 20 0.46 7.44 -1.03
CA THR A 20 -0.20 8.36 -0.12
C THR A 20 -0.35 9.75 -0.73
N PHE A 21 0.76 10.43 -1.05
CA PHE A 21 0.70 11.81 -1.56
C PHE A 21 0.20 11.88 -3.01
N GLY A 22 0.40 10.84 -3.81
CA GLY A 22 -0.21 10.68 -5.12
C GLY A 22 -1.73 10.79 -5.09
N VAL A 23 -2.38 10.28 -4.04
CA VAL A 23 -3.83 10.44 -3.83
C VAL A 23 -4.19 11.91 -3.64
N ARG A 24 -3.39 12.68 -2.89
CA ARG A 24 -3.60 14.13 -2.72
C ARG A 24 -3.50 14.87 -4.05
N HIS A 25 -2.53 14.52 -4.88
CA HIS A 25 -2.32 15.15 -6.18
C HIS A 25 -3.49 14.86 -7.12
N ILE A 26 -3.93 13.60 -7.19
CA ILE A 26 -5.07 13.20 -8.01
C ILE A 26 -6.35 13.85 -7.52
N LEU A 27 -6.58 13.90 -6.21
CA LEU A 27 -7.72 14.59 -5.64
C LEU A 27 -7.69 16.09 -5.99
N SER A 28 -6.53 16.74 -5.89
CA SER A 28 -6.38 18.16 -6.26
C SER A 28 -6.63 18.41 -7.75
N PHE A 29 -6.24 17.47 -8.61
CA PHE A 29 -6.54 17.51 -10.04
C PHE A 29 -8.03 17.29 -10.30
N ALA A 30 -8.63 16.27 -9.68
CA ALA A 30 -10.04 15.92 -9.79
C ALA A 30 -10.96 17.09 -9.43
N LYS A 31 -10.61 17.89 -8.42
CA LYS A 31 -11.35 19.12 -8.05
C LYS A 31 -11.41 20.17 -9.16
N LYS A 32 -10.44 20.18 -10.07
CA LYS A 32 -10.41 21.12 -11.20
C LYS A 32 -11.28 20.64 -12.37
N CYS A 33 -11.76 19.39 -12.33
CA CYS A 33 -12.58 18.80 -13.37
C CYS A 33 -14.06 19.05 -13.09
N LEU A 34 -14.63 20.11 -13.67
CA LEU A 34 -16.03 20.54 -13.43
C LEU A 34 -17.10 19.50 -13.81
N LYS A 35 -16.77 18.57 -14.71
CA LYS A 35 -17.68 17.49 -15.16
C LYS A 35 -17.37 16.14 -14.50
N LEU A 36 -16.44 16.10 -13.54
CA LEU A 36 -16.11 14.85 -12.86
C LEU A 36 -17.19 14.51 -11.83
N GLU A 37 -17.86 13.39 -12.04
CA GLU A 37 -18.94 12.94 -11.15
C GLU A 37 -18.41 12.13 -9.97
N MET A 38 -17.34 11.36 -10.17
CA MET A 38 -16.83 10.43 -9.17
C MET A 38 -15.31 10.19 -9.33
N LEU A 39 -14.61 10.07 -8.21
CA LEU A 39 -13.24 9.56 -8.14
C LEU A 39 -13.21 8.13 -7.61
N LEU A 40 -12.87 7.17 -8.46
CA LEU A 40 -12.57 5.80 -8.06
C LEU A 40 -11.11 5.67 -7.59
N HIS A 41 -10.86 5.09 -6.42
CA HIS A 41 -9.53 4.79 -5.89
C HIS A 41 -9.37 3.29 -5.64
N VAL A 42 -8.29 2.71 -6.17
CA VAL A 42 -7.94 1.30 -5.95
C VAL A 42 -6.92 1.19 -4.82
N SER A 43 -7.36 0.56 -3.74
CA SER A 43 -6.58 0.25 -2.54
C SER A 43 -6.29 -1.25 -2.49
N THR A 44 -6.39 -1.89 -1.32
CA THR A 44 -6.23 -3.33 -1.14
C THR A 44 -7.04 -3.81 0.07
N ALA A 45 -7.53 -5.05 0.03
CA ALA A 45 -8.23 -5.67 1.17
C ALA A 45 -7.37 -5.70 2.43
N TYR A 46 -6.04 -5.81 2.27
CA TYR A 46 -5.08 -5.94 3.36
C TYR A 46 -4.89 -4.66 4.20
N VAL A 47 -5.46 -3.52 3.80
CA VAL A 47 -5.41 -2.29 4.63
C VAL A 47 -6.03 -2.48 6.01
N CYS A 48 -6.77 -3.58 6.21
CA CYS A 48 -7.28 -4.02 7.50
C CYS A 48 -6.19 -4.41 8.52
N GLY A 49 -4.91 -4.48 8.12
CA GLY A 49 -3.80 -4.85 9.00
C GLY A 49 -3.86 -6.33 9.42
N GLU A 50 -3.32 -6.66 10.58
CA GLU A 50 -3.23 -8.03 11.12
C GLU A 50 -4.50 -8.51 11.84
N ARG A 51 -5.65 -7.87 11.56
CA ARG A 51 -6.92 -8.23 12.22
C ARG A 51 -7.46 -9.56 11.69
N ALA A 52 -8.12 -10.30 12.57
CA ALA A 52 -8.76 -11.58 12.25
C ALA A 52 -10.28 -11.51 12.44
N GLY A 53 -11.00 -12.41 11.76
CA GLY A 53 -12.45 -12.53 11.84
C GLY A 53 -13.19 -11.74 10.76
N LEU A 54 -14.47 -11.43 11.01
CA LEU A 54 -15.31 -10.68 10.07
C LEU A 54 -14.88 -9.20 10.06
N ILE A 55 -14.35 -8.74 8.92
CA ILE A 55 -13.92 -7.36 8.72
C ILE A 55 -14.92 -6.69 7.78
N LEU A 56 -15.73 -5.79 8.32
CA LEU A 56 -16.67 -5.00 7.52
C LEU A 56 -15.92 -3.92 6.73
N GLU A 57 -16.47 -3.55 5.58
CA GLU A 57 -15.90 -2.47 4.73
C GLU A 57 -16.00 -1.08 5.37
N ASP A 58 -16.74 -0.98 6.49
CA ASP A 58 -16.97 0.27 7.16
C ASP A 58 -15.68 0.95 7.64
N SER A 59 -15.82 2.23 7.90
CA SER A 59 -14.70 3.12 8.10
C SER A 59 -14.22 3.20 9.56
N SER A 60 -14.84 2.46 10.47
CA SER A 60 -14.54 2.46 11.91
C SER A 60 -13.11 2.00 12.20
N CYS A 61 -12.65 0.99 11.44
CA CYS A 61 -11.30 0.43 11.51
C CYS A 61 -10.18 1.47 11.45
N MET A 62 -10.23 2.33 10.43
CA MET A 62 -9.20 3.34 10.21
C MET A 62 -9.35 4.45 11.23
N ASP A 63 -10.58 4.75 11.66
CA ASP A 63 -10.84 5.81 12.62
C ASP A 63 -10.34 5.47 14.02
N ASP A 64 -10.43 4.22 14.47
CA ASP A 64 -9.99 3.82 15.82
C ASP A 64 -8.45 3.82 15.95
N MET A 65 -7.74 3.42 14.90
CA MET A 65 -6.28 3.47 14.86
C MET A 65 -5.76 4.92 14.75
N VAL A 66 -6.50 5.78 14.05
CA VAL A 66 -6.23 7.22 13.96
C VAL A 66 -6.76 7.99 15.19
N LYS A 67 -7.61 7.41 16.06
CA LYS A 67 -8.03 8.06 17.32
C LYS A 67 -6.93 8.10 18.37
N GLY A 68 -5.96 7.19 18.34
CA GLY A 68 -4.80 7.18 19.24
C GLY A 68 -3.73 8.23 18.91
N ILE A 69 -3.74 8.77 17.69
CA ILE A 69 -2.74 9.68 17.15
C ILE A 69 -3.49 10.90 16.63
N THR A 70 -3.34 12.07 17.25
CA THR A 70 -4.11 13.27 16.88
C THR A 70 -4.28 13.44 15.36
N LYS A 71 -5.54 13.35 14.92
CA LYS A 71 -6.08 13.04 13.59
C LYS A 71 -5.55 13.83 12.37
N PHE A 72 -4.67 14.81 12.56
CA PHE A 72 -4.30 15.78 11.53
C PHE A 72 -2.81 15.85 11.20
N ASP A 73 -1.91 15.37 12.07
CA ASP A 73 -0.47 15.57 11.88
C ASP A 73 0.29 14.32 11.43
N PHE A 74 -0.33 13.14 11.48
CA PHE A 74 0.36 11.88 11.16
C PHE A 74 0.99 11.85 9.76
N LYS A 75 0.32 12.41 8.73
CA LYS A 75 0.86 12.45 7.36
C LYS A 75 2.01 13.44 7.22
N VAL A 76 1.92 14.57 7.91
CA VAL A 76 2.97 15.60 7.92
C VAL A 76 4.16 15.08 8.71
N GLN A 77 3.92 14.41 9.83
CA GLN A 77 4.90 13.71 10.63
C GLN A 77 5.65 12.65 9.82
N GLU A 78 4.96 11.70 9.16
CA GLU A 78 5.63 10.67 8.35
C GLU A 78 6.44 11.29 7.22
N LYS A 79 5.93 12.36 6.59
CA LYS A 79 6.66 13.07 5.56
C LYS A 79 7.94 13.71 6.11
N ASN A 80 7.84 14.44 7.22
CA ASN A 80 8.98 15.08 7.85
C ASN A 80 10.01 14.04 8.29
N LEU A 81 9.59 12.94 8.90
CA LEU A 81 10.47 11.84 9.31
C LEU A 81 11.23 11.24 8.14
N VAL A 82 10.54 11.01 7.01
CA VAL A 82 11.17 10.53 5.78
C VAL A 82 12.19 11.53 5.23
N GLU A 83 11.84 12.81 5.18
CA GLU A 83 12.72 13.87 4.69
C GLU A 83 13.95 14.04 5.60
N GLU A 84 13.77 14.03 6.92
CA GLU A 84 14.85 14.08 7.91
C GLU A 84 15.79 12.88 7.77
N LYS A 85 15.24 11.66 7.65
CA LYS A 85 16.05 10.44 7.50
C LYS A 85 16.87 10.47 6.20
N LEU A 86 16.27 10.89 5.09
CA LEU A 86 16.98 11.05 3.82
C LEU A 86 18.06 12.13 3.90
N ASN A 87 17.78 13.26 4.53
CA ASN A 87 18.76 14.34 4.68
C ASN A 87 19.92 13.92 5.57
N GLN A 88 19.65 13.16 6.64
CA GLN A 88 20.69 12.57 7.48
C GLN A 88 21.61 11.65 6.66
N LEU A 89 21.03 10.69 5.92
CA LEU A 89 21.81 9.75 5.10
C LEU A 89 22.66 10.46 4.05
N LYS A 90 22.13 11.53 3.45
CA LYS A 90 22.87 12.37 2.50
C LYS A 90 24.00 13.16 3.18
N ALA A 91 23.78 13.67 4.38
CA ALA A 91 24.80 14.38 5.15
C ALA A 91 25.94 13.46 5.62
N GLU A 92 25.66 12.16 5.73
CA GLU A 92 26.64 11.12 6.03
C GLU A 92 27.35 10.57 4.77
N ASP A 93 27.13 11.19 3.60
CA ASP A 93 27.65 10.73 2.29
C ASP A 93 27.36 9.23 2.01
N ALA A 94 26.20 8.74 2.47
CA ALA A 94 25.80 7.35 2.26
C ALA A 94 25.62 7.03 0.77
N THR A 95 26.00 5.81 0.38
CA THR A 95 25.82 5.34 -1.01
C THR A 95 24.33 5.11 -1.32
N GLU A 96 23.95 5.14 -2.60
CA GLU A 96 22.56 4.86 -3.02
C GLU A 96 22.06 3.48 -2.57
N GLU A 97 22.95 2.49 -2.47
CA GLU A 97 22.61 1.16 -1.96
C GLU A 97 22.27 1.21 -0.45
N VAL A 98 23.07 1.92 0.34
CA VAL A 98 22.82 2.12 1.78
C VAL A 98 21.54 2.92 1.99
N ILE A 99 21.32 3.98 1.21
CA ILE A 99 20.08 4.77 1.25
C ILE A 99 18.89 3.87 0.94
N THR A 100 18.98 3.08 -0.14
CA THR A 100 17.90 2.20 -0.56
C THR A 100 17.53 1.21 0.53
N THR A 101 18.51 0.44 1.03
CA THR A 101 18.26 -0.58 2.07
C THR A 101 17.74 0.06 3.36
N THR A 102 18.36 1.16 3.82
CA THR A 102 17.92 1.85 5.04
C THR A 102 16.49 2.38 4.92
N MET A 103 16.12 2.94 3.76
CA MET A 103 14.77 3.46 3.53
C MET A 103 13.72 2.35 3.38
N LYS A 104 14.11 1.16 2.92
CA LYS A 104 13.23 -0.02 2.92
C LYS A 104 12.96 -0.50 4.34
N ASP A 105 14.01 -0.69 5.12
CA ASP A 105 13.93 -1.14 6.52
C ASP A 105 13.12 -0.14 7.37
N PHE A 106 13.35 1.15 7.16
CA PHE A 106 12.61 2.21 7.83
C PHE A 106 11.10 2.12 7.53
N GLY A 107 10.70 1.90 6.27
CA GLY A 107 9.29 1.73 5.92
C GLY A 107 8.63 0.54 6.62
N ILE A 108 9.35 -0.58 6.76
CA ILE A 108 8.87 -1.78 7.46
C ILE A 108 8.71 -1.48 8.96
N GLU A 109 9.68 -0.80 9.57
CA GLU A 109 9.62 -0.37 10.97
C GLU A 109 8.39 0.50 11.22
N ARG A 110 8.16 1.51 10.38
CA ARG A 110 6.98 2.39 10.47
C ARG A 110 5.68 1.61 10.30
N ALA A 111 5.59 0.72 9.32
CA ALA A 111 4.39 -0.08 9.09
C ALA A 111 4.03 -0.92 10.33
N LYS A 112 5.02 -1.63 10.90
CA LYS A 112 4.83 -2.47 12.09
C LYS A 112 4.46 -1.65 13.32
N LEU A 113 5.04 -0.47 13.51
CA LEU A 113 4.70 0.43 14.61
C LEU A 113 3.20 0.74 14.64
N TYR A 114 2.57 0.85 13.48
CA TYR A 114 1.14 1.14 13.36
C TYR A 114 0.27 -0.10 13.10
N GLY A 115 0.82 -1.31 13.18
CA GLY A 115 0.05 -2.56 13.05
C GLY A 115 -0.23 -3.00 11.61
N TRP A 116 0.56 -2.54 10.65
CA TRP A 116 0.55 -3.06 9.28
C TRP A 116 1.77 -3.93 8.99
N PRO A 117 1.59 -5.01 8.22
CA PRO A 117 2.65 -6.02 8.04
C PRO A 117 3.81 -5.53 7.16
N ASN A 118 3.58 -4.54 6.30
CA ASN A 118 4.59 -4.01 5.37
C ASN A 118 4.27 -2.59 4.89
N THR A 119 5.27 -1.96 4.28
CA THR A 119 5.24 -0.59 3.76
C THR A 119 4.14 -0.36 2.71
N TYR A 120 3.87 -1.35 1.85
CA TYR A 120 2.84 -1.25 0.82
C TYR A 120 1.45 -1.08 1.42
N VAL A 121 1.05 -2.01 2.30
CA VAL A 121 -0.27 -1.99 2.93
C VAL A 121 -0.44 -0.71 3.75
N PHE A 122 0.60 -0.34 4.49
CA PHE A 122 0.63 0.87 5.30
C PHE A 122 0.41 2.14 4.46
N THR A 123 1.17 2.33 3.37
CA THR A 123 1.04 3.53 2.53
C THR A 123 -0.27 3.58 1.74
N LYS A 124 -0.88 2.41 1.42
CA LYS A 124 -2.25 2.32 0.88
C LYS A 124 -3.29 2.77 1.90
N ALA A 125 -3.18 2.30 3.14
CA ALA A 125 -4.04 2.73 4.24
C ALA A 125 -3.96 4.26 4.45
N MET A 126 -2.75 4.82 4.44
CA MET A 126 -2.55 6.27 4.52
C MET A 126 -3.21 7.05 3.37
N GLY A 127 -3.19 6.49 2.16
CA GLY A 127 -3.89 7.03 0.98
C GLY A 127 -5.41 7.07 1.18
N GLU A 128 -6.01 6.00 1.72
CA GLU A 128 -7.44 5.98 2.06
C GLU A 128 -7.79 7.02 3.13
N ILE A 129 -6.99 7.11 4.20
CA ILE A 129 -7.17 8.11 5.25
C ILE A 129 -7.07 9.53 4.68
N LEU A 130 -6.25 9.75 3.65
CA LEU A 130 -6.16 11.03 2.93
C LEU A 130 -7.44 11.35 2.17
N LEU A 131 -7.94 10.38 1.41
CA LEU A 131 -9.16 10.56 0.63
C LEU A 131 -10.39 10.80 1.51
N LYS A 132 -10.54 10.01 2.58
CA LYS A 132 -11.67 10.08 3.52
C LYS A 132 -11.76 11.40 4.29
N HIS A 133 -10.62 11.94 4.72
CA HIS A 133 -10.58 13.19 5.50
C HIS A 133 -10.57 14.44 4.61
N SER A 134 -10.68 14.28 3.30
CA SER A 134 -10.84 15.40 2.40
C SER A 134 -12.23 16.03 2.61
N LYS A 135 -12.28 17.32 2.95
CA LYS A 135 -13.54 18.05 3.24
C LYS A 135 -14.29 18.45 1.97
N ASP A 136 -14.25 17.62 0.94
CA ASP A 136 -14.65 18.00 -0.41
C ASP A 136 -15.99 17.37 -0.80
N ASN A 137 -16.78 18.08 -1.62
CA ASN A 137 -18.04 17.56 -2.17
C ASN A 137 -17.84 16.55 -3.33
N LEU A 138 -16.61 16.11 -3.58
CA LEU A 138 -16.32 15.14 -4.64
C LEU A 138 -16.68 13.73 -4.17
N HIS A 139 -17.62 13.10 -4.87
CA HIS A 139 -17.99 11.72 -4.60
C HIS A 139 -16.81 10.81 -4.93
N HIS A 140 -16.50 9.87 -4.04
CA HIS A 140 -15.42 8.93 -4.25
C HIS A 140 -15.79 7.53 -3.79
N VAL A 141 -15.21 6.55 -4.46
CA VAL A 141 -15.37 5.12 -4.17
C VAL A 141 -13.98 4.52 -3.96
N ILE A 142 -13.83 3.73 -2.90
CA ILE A 142 -12.60 2.96 -2.65
C ILE A 142 -12.93 1.49 -2.95
N ILE A 143 -12.18 0.89 -3.88
CA ILE A 143 -12.23 -0.56 -4.12
C ILE A 143 -10.98 -1.18 -3.50
N ARG A 144 -11.17 -2.26 -2.72
CA ARG A 144 -10.11 -2.97 -1.99
C ARG A 144 -9.94 -4.39 -2.55
N PRO A 145 -9.27 -4.56 -3.70
CA PRO A 145 -8.99 -5.90 -4.23
C PRO A 145 -8.03 -6.70 -3.34
N THR A 146 -8.09 -8.02 -3.45
CA THR A 146 -7.17 -8.98 -2.84
C THR A 146 -5.99 -9.25 -3.78
N VAL A 147 -5.38 -10.44 -3.75
CA VAL A 147 -4.32 -10.84 -4.68
C VAL A 147 -4.84 -10.83 -6.11
N ILE A 148 -4.15 -10.10 -6.99
CA ILE A 148 -4.39 -10.13 -8.43
C ILE A 148 -3.28 -10.97 -9.06
N THR A 149 -3.66 -11.99 -9.83
CA THR A 149 -2.74 -12.88 -10.54
C THR A 149 -3.01 -12.82 -12.05
N SER A 150 -2.75 -13.91 -12.76
CA SER A 150 -2.87 -14.06 -14.19
C SER A 150 -4.26 -13.77 -14.73
N THR A 151 -4.29 -13.33 -15.98
CA THR A 151 -5.54 -13.09 -16.70
C THR A 151 -6.28 -14.39 -16.96
N TYR A 152 -7.61 -14.34 -16.81
CA TYR A 152 -8.46 -15.49 -17.14
C TYR A 152 -8.58 -15.73 -18.66
N LYS A 153 -8.59 -14.66 -19.47
CA LYS A 153 -8.86 -14.74 -20.90
C LYS A 153 -7.97 -13.88 -21.79
N GLU A 154 -7.93 -12.57 -21.58
CA GLU A 154 -7.21 -11.62 -22.45
C GLU A 154 -5.92 -11.15 -21.78
N PRO A 155 -4.77 -11.04 -22.49
CA PRO A 155 -4.59 -11.36 -23.91
C PRO A 155 -4.54 -12.87 -24.22
N PHE A 156 -4.27 -13.70 -23.22
CA PHE A 156 -4.45 -15.15 -23.24
C PHE A 156 -4.47 -15.68 -21.79
N PRO A 157 -5.16 -16.79 -21.50
CA PRO A 157 -5.21 -17.34 -20.15
C PRO A 157 -3.82 -17.58 -19.56
N GLY A 158 -3.61 -17.16 -18.31
CA GLY A 158 -2.32 -17.31 -17.64
C GLY A 158 -1.32 -16.17 -17.92
N TRP A 159 -1.65 -15.17 -18.73
CA TRP A 159 -0.76 -14.04 -18.95
C TRP A 159 -0.56 -13.21 -17.67
N VAL A 160 0.69 -12.93 -17.34
CA VAL A 160 1.14 -12.06 -16.25
C VAL A 160 2.21 -11.09 -16.74
N GLN A 161 2.19 -9.85 -16.25
CA GLN A 161 3.25 -8.88 -16.52
C GLN A 161 4.26 -8.85 -15.37
N GLY A 162 5.35 -9.61 -15.55
CA GLY A 162 6.38 -9.80 -14.54
C GLY A 162 5.96 -10.81 -13.46
N PHE A 163 6.90 -11.14 -12.58
CA PHE A 163 6.64 -11.99 -11.41
C PHE A 163 6.35 -11.08 -10.21
N ARG A 164 5.15 -11.17 -9.63
CA ARG A 164 4.80 -10.48 -8.38
C ARG A 164 4.32 -11.48 -7.34
N THR A 165 4.84 -11.35 -6.12
CA THR A 165 4.37 -12.08 -4.92
C THR A 165 4.10 -13.57 -5.18
N ILE A 166 2.84 -13.97 -5.40
CA ILE A 166 2.43 -15.36 -5.62
C ILE A 166 2.93 -15.94 -6.94
N ASP A 167 3.15 -15.11 -7.96
CA ASP A 167 3.59 -15.56 -9.28
C ASP A 167 4.96 -16.25 -9.19
N SER A 168 5.84 -15.81 -8.29
CA SER A 168 7.15 -16.44 -8.07
C SER A 168 7.01 -17.86 -7.53
N VAL A 169 6.02 -18.07 -6.67
CA VAL A 169 5.69 -19.39 -6.12
C VAL A 169 5.10 -20.29 -7.20
N ILE A 170 4.14 -19.77 -7.98
CA ILE A 170 3.54 -20.48 -9.12
C ILE A 170 4.63 -20.85 -10.14
N GLY A 171 5.52 -19.93 -10.48
CA GLY A 171 6.64 -20.16 -11.40
C GLY A 171 7.61 -21.21 -10.88
N GLY A 172 7.93 -21.19 -9.59
CA GLY A 172 8.76 -22.21 -8.93
C GLY A 172 8.10 -23.60 -8.96
N TYR A 173 6.79 -23.68 -8.77
CA TYR A 173 6.02 -24.92 -8.88
C TYR A 173 6.03 -25.46 -10.31
N CYS A 174 5.72 -24.61 -11.30
CA CYS A 174 5.74 -24.98 -12.72
C CYS A 174 7.13 -25.46 -13.20
N LYS A 175 8.22 -24.99 -12.58
CA LYS A 175 9.59 -25.43 -12.87
C LYS A 175 10.00 -26.68 -12.09
N GLY A 176 9.16 -27.20 -11.20
CA GLY A 176 9.49 -28.31 -10.30
C GLY A 176 10.50 -27.95 -9.20
N GLN A 177 10.78 -26.65 -8.99
CA GLN A 177 11.67 -26.17 -7.94
C GLN A 177 10.97 -26.10 -6.58
N VAL A 178 9.65 -25.91 -6.60
CA VAL A 178 8.78 -25.95 -5.41
C VAL A 178 7.80 -27.09 -5.62
N THR A 179 7.95 -28.19 -4.89
CA THR A 179 7.06 -29.36 -5.02
C THR A 179 5.91 -29.34 -4.01
N CYS A 180 6.05 -28.56 -2.93
CA CYS A 180 5.01 -28.34 -1.93
C CYS A 180 5.18 -26.96 -1.28
N LEU A 181 4.08 -26.43 -0.76
CA LEU A 181 4.06 -25.23 0.09
C LEU A 181 3.61 -25.66 1.48
N PRO A 182 4.52 -25.82 2.45
CA PRO A 182 4.13 -26.11 3.82
C PRO A 182 3.36 -24.91 4.37
N GLY A 183 2.07 -25.11 4.65
CA GLY A 183 1.19 -24.12 5.27
C GLY A 183 0.82 -24.55 6.68
N ASP A 184 0.66 -23.58 7.57
CA ASP A 184 0.05 -23.82 8.87
C ASP A 184 -1.46 -24.07 8.66
N PRO A 185 -2.02 -25.21 9.13
CA PRO A 185 -3.43 -25.52 8.98
C PRO A 185 -4.37 -24.50 9.67
N MET A 186 -3.84 -23.69 10.59
CA MET A 186 -4.58 -22.62 11.25
C MET A 186 -4.53 -21.28 10.50
N SER A 187 -3.70 -21.18 9.46
CA SER A 187 -3.59 -19.96 8.64
C SER A 187 -4.79 -19.83 7.69
N VAL A 188 -5.31 -18.62 7.59
CA VAL A 188 -6.37 -18.29 6.63
C VAL A 188 -5.74 -17.94 5.30
N LEU A 189 -6.05 -18.72 4.26
CA LEU A 189 -5.64 -18.45 2.88
C LEU A 189 -6.82 -17.87 2.09
N ASP A 190 -6.56 -16.76 1.43
CA ASP A 190 -7.46 -16.13 0.46
C ASP A 190 -7.18 -16.77 -0.92
N MET A 191 -8.15 -17.51 -1.49
CA MET A 191 -8.07 -18.24 -2.77
C MET A 191 -9.14 -17.80 -3.75
#